data_AF-A0A963AHB7-F1
#
_entry.id   AF-A0A963AHB7-F1
#
_cell.length_a   1.000
_cell.length_b   1.000
_cell.length_c   1.000
_cell.angle_alpha   90.00
_cell.angle_beta   90.00
_cell.angle_gamma   90.00
#
_symmetry.space_group_name_H-M   'P 1'
#
loop_
_entity.id
_entity.type
_entity.pdbx_description
1 polymer ?
#
loop_
_entity_poly.entity_id
_entity_poly.type
_entity_poly.pdbx_seq_one_letter_code
_entity_poly.pdbx_strand_id
1 'polypeptide(L)'
;MTVCAKIKGVTRSHEWIADLFSLLAVVLLFATIWVAIEYQRPLLNWMSVNVIFHVPIVVAAALADAFLIIVFLNIGSSRFSEGRQDESCFGTFPGRRQGGASIGTMIRNWVSHMEHVNKKHR
;
A
#
# COMPACT_ATOMS: atom_id res chain seq x y z
N MET A 1 -11.44 3.35 21.80
CA MET A 1 -12.45 2.37 21.35
C MET A 1 -13.79 2.97 20.88
N THR A 2 -14.09 4.25 21.07
CA THR A 2 -15.40 4.85 20.70
C THR A 2 -15.42 5.57 19.35
N VAL A 3 -14.26 5.97 18.81
CA VAL A 3 -14.16 6.66 17.50
C VAL A 3 -14.15 5.67 16.34
N CYS A 4 -13.44 4.53 16.48
CA CYS A 4 -13.42 3.48 15.45
C CYS A 4 -14.80 2.88 15.18
N ALA A 5 -15.65 2.73 16.20
CA ALA A 5 -17.01 2.19 16.03
C ALA A 5 -17.93 3.15 15.27
N LYS A 6 -17.75 4.47 15.42
CA LYS A 6 -18.52 5.48 14.66
C LYS A 6 -18.09 5.56 13.19
N ILE A 7 -16.79 5.38 12.91
CA ILE A 7 -16.28 5.36 11.53
C ILE A 7 -16.75 4.08 10.81
N LYS A 8 -16.80 2.95 11.53
CA LYS A 8 -17.24 1.65 11.02
C LYS A 8 -18.70 1.61 10.53
N GLY A 9 -19.56 2.48 11.06
CA GLY A 9 -20.95 2.62 10.61
C GLY A 9 -21.10 3.35 9.27
N VAL A 10 -20.18 4.27 8.95
CA VAL A 10 -20.20 5.06 7.70
C VAL A 10 -19.52 4.30 6.55
N THR A 11 -18.47 3.54 6.85
CA THR A 11 -17.75 2.73 5.84
C THR A 11 -18.52 1.48 5.39
N ARG A 12 -19.53 1.03 6.14
CA ARG A 12 -20.36 -0.14 5.81
C ARG A 12 -21.32 0.08 4.63
N SER A 13 -21.59 1.33 4.22
CA SER A 13 -22.51 1.66 3.11
C SER A 13 -21.81 1.89 1.77
N HIS A 14 -20.48 1.92 1.73
CA HIS A 14 -19.75 2.36 0.56
C HIS A 14 -18.49 1.53 0.30
N GLU A 15 -18.69 0.27 -0.07
CA GLU A 15 -17.65 -0.60 -0.61
C GLU A 15 -16.94 0.05 -1.81
N TRP A 16 -17.69 0.81 -2.62
CA TRP A 16 -17.16 1.58 -3.75
C TRP A 16 -16.19 2.69 -3.35
N ILE A 17 -16.37 3.32 -2.19
CA ILE A 17 -15.47 4.41 -1.75
C ILE A 17 -14.09 3.85 -1.41
N ALA A 18 -14.02 2.69 -0.76
CA ALA A 18 -12.74 2.04 -0.44
C ALA A 18 -11.98 1.61 -1.70
N ASP A 19 -12.68 1.09 -2.70
CA ASP A 19 -12.08 0.70 -3.99
C ASP A 19 -11.63 1.92 -4.80
N LEU A 20 -12.43 2.99 -4.78
CA LEU A 20 -12.09 4.28 -5.40
C LEU A 20 -10.83 4.89 -4.77
N PHE A 21 -10.68 4.84 -3.44
CA PHE A 21 -9.47 5.31 -2.77
C PHE A 21 -8.23 4.47 -3.13
N SER A 22 -8.36 3.15 -3.23
CA SER A 22 -7.24 2.32 -3.68
C SER A 22 -6.84 2.60 -5.12
N LEU A 23 -7.82 2.83 -6.01
CA LEU A 23 -7.57 3.19 -7.40
C LEU A 23 -6.93 4.58 -7.48
N LEU A 24 -7.42 5.53 -6.68
CA LEU A 24 -6.87 6.89 -6.60
C LEU A 24 -5.42 6.88 -6.13
N ALA A 25 -5.06 6.04 -5.15
CA ALA A 25 -3.67 5.86 -4.72
C ALA A 25 -2.75 5.41 -5.88
N VAL A 26 -3.22 4.45 -6.69
CA VAL A 26 -2.47 3.94 -7.85
C VAL A 26 -2.35 5.02 -8.92
N VAL A 27 -3.44 5.72 -9.24
CA VAL A 27 -3.43 6.84 -10.19
C VAL A 27 -2.49 7.94 -9.73
N LEU A 28 -2.49 8.28 -8.44
CA LEU A 28 -1.60 9.29 -7.86
C LEU A 28 -0.13 8.89 -8.04
N LEU A 29 0.22 7.65 -7.72
CA LEU A 29 1.57 7.11 -7.88
C LEU A 29 2.05 7.14 -9.33
N PHE A 30 1.20 6.71 -10.27
CA PHE A 30 1.57 6.75 -11.69
C PHE A 30 1.63 8.18 -12.22
N ALA A 31 0.74 9.07 -11.78
CA ALA A 31 0.77 10.48 -12.14
C ALA A 31 2.02 11.17 -11.62
N THR A 32 2.48 10.86 -10.39
CA THR A 32 3.68 11.47 -9.83
C THR A 32 4.95 10.98 -10.52
N ILE A 33 5.04 9.69 -10.85
CA ILE A 33 6.12 9.15 -11.70
C ILE A 33 6.12 9.82 -13.08
N TRP A 34 4.94 9.93 -13.71
CA TRP A 34 4.81 10.58 -15.02
C TRP A 34 5.28 12.04 -14.99
N VAL A 35 4.80 12.82 -14.00
CA VAL A 35 5.20 14.22 -13.82
C VAL A 35 6.70 14.33 -13.57
N ALA A 36 7.28 13.45 -12.75
CA ALA A 36 8.71 13.46 -12.49
C ALA A 36 9.53 13.23 -13.76
N ILE A 37 9.10 12.34 -14.67
CA ILE A 37 9.80 12.04 -15.92
C ILE A 37 9.64 13.18 -16.93
N GLU A 38 8.41 13.63 -17.15
CA GLU A 38 8.07 14.64 -18.15
C GLU A 38 8.65 16.02 -17.78
N TYR A 39 8.55 16.40 -16.51
CA TYR A 39 8.93 17.72 -16.03
C TYR A 39 10.29 17.78 -15.31
N GLN A 40 11.12 16.73 -15.40
CA GLN A 40 12.44 16.72 -14.73
C GLN A 40 13.30 17.95 -15.05
N ARG A 41 13.38 18.35 -16.33
CA ARG A 41 14.22 19.48 -16.76
C ARG A 41 13.70 20.83 -16.26
N PRO A 42 12.41 21.18 -16.45
CA PRO A 42 11.88 22.43 -15.91
C PRO A 42 11.89 22.45 -14.38
N LEU A 43 11.65 21.32 -13.70
CA LEU A 43 11.77 21.24 -12.23
C LEU A 43 13.19 21.51 -11.75
N LEU A 44 14.20 20.88 -12.35
CA LEU A 44 15.60 21.11 -11.99
C LEU A 44 16.02 22.56 -12.25
N ASN A 45 15.62 23.12 -13.39
CA ASN A 45 15.89 24.52 -13.70
C ASN A 45 15.22 25.45 -12.67
N TRP A 46 13.95 25.22 -12.36
CA TRP A 46 13.21 25.99 -11.36
C TRP A 46 13.84 25.90 -9.97
N MET A 47 14.25 24.70 -9.53
CA MET A 47 14.94 24.52 -8.25
C MET A 47 16.28 25.26 -8.20
N SER A 48 17.00 25.34 -9.32
CA SER A 48 18.29 26.02 -9.38
C SER A 48 18.21 27.55 -9.18
N VAL A 49 17.05 28.16 -9.48
CA VAL A 49 16.84 29.61 -9.30
C VAL A 49 16.93 30.02 -7.82
N ASN A 50 16.32 29.24 -6.91
CA ASN A 50 16.33 29.50 -5.47
C ASN A 50 16.34 28.18 -4.70
N VAL A 51 17.51 27.55 -4.63
CA VAL A 51 17.69 26.22 -4.04
C VAL A 51 17.19 26.15 -2.59
N ILE A 52 17.43 27.21 -1.80
CA ILE A 52 17.07 27.27 -0.38
C ILE A 52 15.55 27.16 -0.15
N PHE A 53 14.74 27.72 -1.05
CA PHE A 53 13.27 27.69 -0.91
C PHE A 53 12.63 26.58 -1.74
N HIS A 54 13.07 26.40 -2.98
CA HIS A 54 12.41 25.50 -3.91
C HIS A 54 12.68 24.01 -3.60
N VAL A 55 13.89 23.65 -3.16
CA VAL A 55 14.19 22.25 -2.81
C VAL A 55 13.35 21.77 -1.62
N PRO A 56 13.25 22.50 -0.49
CA PRO A 56 12.36 22.09 0.60
C PRO A 56 10.89 21.98 0.19
N ILE A 57 10.41 22.85 -0.70
CA ILE A 57 9.03 22.77 -1.21
C ILE A 57 8.81 21.48 -2.00
N VAL A 58 9.75 21.12 -2.89
CA VAL A 58 9.65 19.87 -3.67
C VAL A 58 9.73 18.65 -2.77
N VAL A 59 10.62 18.66 -1.77
CA VAL A 59 10.72 17.57 -0.78
C VAL A 59 9.44 17.46 0.05
N ALA A 60 8.88 18.58 0.52
CA ALA A 60 7.63 18.59 1.26
C ALA A 60 6.45 18.09 0.41
N ALA A 61 6.40 18.47 -0.87
CA ALA A 61 5.40 17.97 -1.81
C ALA A 61 5.53 16.45 -2.02
N ALA A 62 6.75 15.93 -2.18
CA ALA A 62 6.99 14.49 -2.33
C ALA A 62 6.62 13.70 -1.06
N LEU A 63 6.92 14.25 0.12
CA LEU A 63 6.52 13.63 1.39
C LEU A 63 5.00 13.64 1.57
N ALA A 64 4.34 14.74 1.22
CA ALA A 64 2.89 14.84 1.24
C ALA A 64 2.24 13.85 0.26
N ASP A 65 2.79 13.70 -0.94
CA ASP A 65 2.35 12.71 -1.93
C ASP A 65 2.45 11.28 -1.39
N ALA A 66 3.63 10.89 -0.89
CA ALA A 66 3.83 9.58 -0.27
C ALA A 66 2.88 9.34 0.91
N PHE A 67 2.65 10.36 1.74
CA PHE A 67 1.69 10.30 2.84
C PHE A 67 0.27 10.06 2.33
N LEU A 68 -0.17 10.76 1.29
CA LEU A 68 -1.49 10.58 0.69
C LEU A 68 -1.67 9.19 0.10
N ILE A 69 -0.68 8.66 -0.61
CA ILE A 69 -0.69 7.28 -1.14
C ILE A 69 -0.89 6.29 0.01
N ILE A 70 -0.11 6.43 1.09
CA ILE A 70 -0.23 5.55 2.25
C ILE A 70 -1.61 5.66 2.89
N VAL A 71 -2.14 6.87 3.08
CA VAL A 71 -3.48 7.09 3.66
C VAL A 71 -4.56 6.44 2.80
N PHE A 72 -4.54 6.65 1.47
CA PHE A 72 -5.51 6.07 0.56
C PHE A 72 -5.42 4.54 0.52
N LEU A 73 -4.22 3.97 0.54
CA LEU A 73 -4.02 2.52 0.65
C LEU A 73 -4.53 1.96 1.98
N ASN A 74 -4.35 2.66 3.10
CA ASN A 74 -4.87 2.24 4.40
C ASN A 74 -6.41 2.30 4.45
N ILE A 75 -7.01 3.32 3.84
CA ILE A 75 -8.46 3.42 3.72
C ILE A 75 -8.98 2.27 2.84
N GLY A 76 -8.34 2.01 1.70
CA GLY A 76 -8.70 0.90 0.81
C GLY A 76 -8.51 -0.50 1.44
N SER A 77 -7.44 -0.71 2.21
CA SER A 77 -7.12 -1.99 2.84
C SER A 77 -7.99 -2.32 4.06
N SER A 78 -8.60 -1.30 4.69
CA SER A 78 -9.50 -1.47 5.84
C SER A 78 -10.67 -2.43 5.57
N ARG A 79 -11.06 -2.62 4.29
CA ARG A 79 -12.07 -3.60 3.87
C ARG A 79 -11.70 -5.06 4.18
N PHE A 80 -10.40 -5.39 4.19
CA PHE A 80 -9.91 -6.75 4.46
C PHE A 80 -9.73 -7.04 5.95
N SER A 81 -9.86 -6.03 6.82
CA SER A 81 -9.70 -6.16 8.27
C SER A 81 -10.90 -6.85 8.96
N GLU A 82 -12.01 -7.10 8.26
CA GLU A 82 -13.23 -7.63 8.88
C GLU A 82 -13.33 -9.17 8.92
N GLY A 83 -12.32 -9.90 8.42
CA GLY A 83 -12.31 -11.38 8.42
C GLY A 83 -11.81 -12.04 9.71
N ARG A 84 -11.19 -11.28 10.63
CA ARG A 84 -10.73 -11.78 11.94
C ARG A 84 -10.72 -10.62 12.92
N GLN A 85 -11.51 -10.74 13.99
CA GLN A 85 -11.31 -9.95 15.19
C GLN A 85 -9.83 -10.06 15.58
N ASP A 86 -9.18 -8.91 15.77
CA ASP A 86 -7.81 -8.75 16.31
C ASP A 86 -6.60 -9.05 15.42
N GLU A 87 -6.57 -8.57 14.16
CA GLU A 87 -5.27 -8.38 13.48
C GLU A 87 -5.02 -6.90 13.20
N SER A 88 -4.03 -6.35 13.92
CA SER A 88 -3.41 -5.04 13.76
C SER A 88 -3.33 -4.62 12.29
N CYS A 89 -3.69 -3.37 11.97
CA CYS A 89 -3.71 -2.74 10.64
C CYS A 89 -2.38 -2.82 9.82
N PHE A 90 -1.35 -3.51 10.30
CA PHE A 90 -0.12 -3.85 9.60
C PHE A 90 0.33 -5.29 9.90
N GLY A 91 -0.58 -6.25 9.75
CA GLY A 91 -0.23 -7.66 9.60
C GLY A 91 0.14 -7.94 8.14
N THR A 92 1.42 -7.90 7.80
CA THR A 92 1.94 -8.42 6.53
C THR A 92 1.54 -9.90 6.43
N PHE A 93 0.61 -10.21 5.53
CA PHE A 93 0.14 -11.54 5.11
C PHE A 93 -0.15 -12.57 6.24
N PRO A 94 -1.41 -13.02 6.42
CA PRO A 94 -1.74 -14.06 7.38
C PRO A 94 -1.31 -15.44 6.84
N GLY A 95 -0.01 -15.71 6.93
CA GLY A 95 0.62 -16.98 6.62
C GLY A 95 1.24 -17.59 7.88
N ARG A 96 0.39 -18.24 8.69
CA ARG A 96 0.77 -19.32 9.62
C ARG A 96 1.64 -18.93 10.84
N ARG A 97 1.06 -18.20 11.80
CA ARG A 97 1.56 -18.14 13.19
C ARG A 97 1.03 -19.32 14.03
N GLN A 98 1.60 -20.50 13.82
CA GLN A 98 1.76 -21.51 14.88
C GLN A 98 3.12 -22.18 14.69
N GLY A 99 4.00 -22.01 15.68
CA GLY A 99 5.27 -22.71 15.80
C GLY A 99 6.36 -22.18 14.87
N GLY A 100 7.47 -21.73 15.45
CA GLY A 100 8.65 -21.29 14.71
C GLY A 100 9.04 -22.32 13.64
N ALA A 101 8.88 -21.94 12.37
CA ALA A 101 9.25 -22.77 11.24
C ALA A 101 10.60 -22.27 10.72
N SER A 102 11.65 -23.07 10.92
CA SER A 102 12.96 -22.84 10.32
C SER A 102 12.80 -22.67 8.80
N ILE A 103 13.60 -21.79 8.20
CA ILE A 103 13.59 -21.50 6.75
C ILE A 103 13.59 -22.80 5.89
N GLY A 104 14.21 -23.87 6.38
CA GLY A 104 14.20 -25.19 5.73
C GLY A 104 12.82 -25.85 5.60
N THR A 105 11.90 -25.63 6.54
CA THR A 105 10.53 -26.18 6.43
C THR A 105 9.64 -25.39 5.47
N MET A 106 9.89 -24.09 5.28
CA MET A 106 9.20 -23.30 4.26
C MET A 106 9.58 -23.74 2.84
N ILE A 107 10.87 -23.92 2.57
CA ILE A 107 11.35 -24.35 1.24
C ILE A 107 10.82 -25.75 0.92
N ARG A 108 10.83 -26.67 1.90
CA ARG A 108 10.32 -28.03 1.69
C ARG A 108 8.81 -28.08 1.39
N ASN A 109 8.03 -27.21 2.04
CA ASN A 109 6.60 -27.08 1.76
C ASN A 109 6.32 -26.39 0.42
N TRP A 110 7.18 -25.47 -0.01
CA TRP A 110 7.09 -24.86 -1.34
C TRP A 110 7.41 -25.88 -2.44
N VAL A 111 8.45 -26.69 -2.27
CA VAL A 111 8.80 -27.76 -3.22
C VAL A 111 7.69 -28.79 -3.32
N SER A 112 7.12 -29.24 -2.19
CA SER A 112 6.02 -30.21 -2.21
C SER A 112 4.73 -29.65 -2.84
N HIS A 113 4.52 -28.33 -2.73
CA HIS A 113 3.42 -27.65 -3.41
C HIS A 113 3.65 -27.56 -4.93
N MET A 114 4.85 -27.20 -5.37
CA MET A 114 5.24 -27.22 -6.79
C MET A 114 5.09 -28.61 -7.42
N GLU A 115 5.43 -29.66 -6.67
CA GLU A 115 5.27 -31.05 -7.11
C GLU A 115 3.78 -31.44 -7.30
N HIS A 116 2.89 -30.95 -6.43
CA HIS A 116 1.45 -31.18 -6.56
C HIS A 116 0.83 -30.40 -7.72
N VAL A 117 1.28 -29.17 -7.97
CA VAL A 117 0.81 -28.37 -9.11
C VAL A 117 1.23 -29.01 -10.44
N ASN A 118 2.46 -29.53 -10.51
CA ASN A 118 2.96 -30.21 -11.71
C ASN A 118 2.17 -31.51 -12.01
N LYS A 119 1.76 -32.27 -10.99
CA LYS A 119 0.92 -33.48 -11.16
C LYS A 119 -0.51 -33.19 -11.59
N LYS A 120 -1.04 -31.98 -11.39
CA LYS A 120 -2.41 -31.61 -11.79
C LYS A 120 -2.50 -31.17 -13.25
N HIS A 121 -1.36 -30.85 -13.88
CA HIS A 121 -1.27 -30.38 -15.26
C HIS A 121 -0.71 -31.43 -16.24
N ARG A 122 -0.52 -32.67 -15.79
CA ARG A 122 -0.18 -33.82 -16.63
C ARG A 122 -1.26 -34.87 -16.51
#